data_AF-A0A967GMK1-F1
#
_entry.id   AF-A0A967GMK1-F1
#
_cell.length_a   1.000
_cell.length_b   1.000
_cell.length_c   1.000
_cell.angle_alpha   90.00
_cell.angle_beta   90.00
_cell.angle_gamma   90.00
#
_symmetry.space_group_name_H-M   'P 1'
#
loop_
_entity.id
_entity.type
_entity.pdbx_description
1 polymer ?
#
loop_
_entity_poly.entity_id
_entity_poly.type
_entity_poly.pdbx_seq_one_letter_code
_entity_poly.pdbx_strand_id
1 'polypeptide(L)' 'QALLRHLGGLREVARAGVDDLARIPGISPKLAERIYAEFHDTDA' A
#
# COMPACT_ATOMS: atom_id res chain seq x y z
N GLN A 1 -7.01 16.10 8.43
CA GLN A 1 -6.51 14.70 8.42
C GLN A 1 -6.97 14.04 7.13
N ALA A 2 -6.08 13.87 6.14
CA ALA A 2 -6.45 13.48 4.76
C ALA A 2 -6.08 12.04 4.37
N LEU A 3 -5.25 11.34 5.17
CA LEU A 3 -4.77 9.99 4.84
C LEU A 3 -5.92 8.96 4.69
N LEU A 4 -6.93 9.04 5.56
CA LEU A 4 -8.04 8.06 5.58
C LEU A 4 -9.02 8.22 4.41
N ARG A 5 -9.00 9.34 3.67
CA ARG A 5 -9.98 9.61 2.60
C ARG A 5 -9.50 9.21 1.21
N HIS A 6 -8.19 9.05 0.99
CA HIS A 6 -7.64 8.71 -0.33
C HIS A 6 -7.35 7.23 -0.50
N LEU A 7 -7.34 6.47 0.59
CA LEU A 7 -6.94 5.06 0.57
C LEU A 7 -8.13 4.09 0.54
N GLY A 8 -9.39 4.52 0.43
CA GLY A 8 -10.55 3.60 0.44
C GLY A 8 -10.73 2.76 1.73
N GLY A 9 -9.83 2.94 2.71
CA GLY A 9 -9.66 2.11 3.90
C GLY A 9 -8.45 1.19 3.79
N LEU A 10 -7.92 0.71 4.93
CA LEU A 10 -6.78 -0.23 5.00
C LEU A 10 -6.93 -1.48 4.10
N ARG A 11 -8.18 -1.84 3.75
CA ARG A 11 -8.50 -2.95 2.86
C ARG A 11 -8.06 -2.75 1.41
N GLU A 12 -8.10 -1.53 0.88
CA GLU A 12 -7.62 -1.30 -0.49
C GLU A 12 -6.09 -1.34 -0.54
N VAL A 13 -5.43 -0.82 0.50
CA VAL A 13 -3.96 -0.92 0.65
C VAL A 13 -3.53 -2.38 0.71
N ALA A 14 -4.26 -3.22 1.44
CA ALA A 14 -4.00 -4.65 1.52
C ALA A 14 -4.31 -5.42 0.23
N ARG A 15 -5.01 -4.81 -0.75
CA ARG A 15 -5.27 -5.42 -2.07
C ARG A 15 -4.45 -4.79 -3.19
N ALA A 16 -3.78 -3.67 -2.92
CA ALA A 16 -2.98 -2.95 -3.89
C ALA A 16 -1.67 -3.69 -4.16
N GLY A 17 -1.31 -3.82 -5.44
CA GLY A 17 0.01 -4.31 -5.83
C GLY A 17 1.11 -3.28 -5.53
N VAL A 18 2.37 -3.70 -5.61
CA VAL A 18 3.54 -2.81 -5.45
C VAL A 18 3.45 -1.61 -6.39
N ASP A 19 3.04 -1.81 -7.64
CA ASP A 19 2.87 -0.75 -8.63
C ASP A 19 1.79 0.27 -8.25
N ASP A 20 0.66 -0.19 -7.69
CA ASP A 20 -0.42 0.69 -7.23
C ASP A 20 0.01 1.51 -6.01
N LEU A 21 0.74 0.89 -5.09
CA LEU A 21 1.32 1.56 -3.93
C LEU A 21 2.37 2.61 -4.34
N ALA A 22 3.21 2.31 -5.33
CA ALA A 22 4.24 3.22 -5.83
C ALA A 22 3.65 4.43 -6.61
N ARG A 23 2.40 4.34 -7.08
CA ARG A 23 1.68 5.46 -7.70
C ARG A 23 1.18 6.49 -6.70
N ILE A 24 1.16 6.17 -5.41
CA ILE A 24 0.72 7.10 -4.36
C ILE A 24 1.78 8.19 -4.17
N PRO A 25 1.41 9.48 -4.27
CA PRO A 25 2.35 10.57 -4.02
C PRO A 25 2.95 10.48 -2.61
N GLY A 26 4.29 10.41 -2.54
CA GLY A 26 5.02 10.26 -1.28
C GLY A 26 5.38 8.82 -0.91
N ILE A 27 5.00 7.83 -1.72
CA ILE A 27 5.49 6.44 -1.59
C ILE A 27 6.57 6.20 -2.64
N SER A 28 7.76 5.81 -2.18
CA SER A 28 8.84 5.36 -3.06
C SER A 28 8.66 3.88 -3.41
N PRO A 29 9.24 3.39 -4.52
CA PRO A 29 9.16 1.96 -4.90
C PRO A 29 9.60 1.03 -3.76
N LYS A 30 10.69 1.38 -3.07
CA LYS A 30 11.19 0.60 -1.92
C LYS A 30 10.24 0.62 -0.72
N LEU A 31 9.50 1.72 -0.52
CA LEU A 31 8.47 1.79 0.51
C LEU A 31 7.24 0.98 0.12
N ALA A 32 6.85 1.02 -1.16
CA ALA A 32 5.76 0.22 -1.71
C ALA A 32 6.02 -1.28 -1.55
N GLU A 33 7.22 -1.77 -1.86
CA GLU A 33 7.63 -3.16 -1.65
C GLU A 33 7.50 -3.58 -0.18
N ARG A 34 7.97 -2.74 0.75
CA ARG A 34 7.86 -3.03 2.20
C ARG A 34 6.42 -3.08 2.67
N ILE A 35 5.59 -2.13 2.24
CA ILE A 35 4.16 -2.10 2.57
C ILE A 35 3.50 -3.37 2.01
N TYR A 36 3.74 -3.69 0.75
CA TYR A 36 3.21 -4.89 0.11
C TYR A 36 3.58 -6.16 0.89
N ALA A 37 4.87 -6.30 1.24
CA ALA A 37 5.35 -7.42 2.05
C ALA A 37 4.57 -7.52 3.37
N GLU A 38 4.50 -6.46 4.18
CA GLU A 38 3.78 -6.50 5.48
C GLU A 38 2.31 -6.91 5.38
N PHE A 39 1.63 -6.60 4.26
CA PHE A 39 0.22 -6.96 4.06
C PHE A 39 0.01 -8.33 3.40
N HIS A 40 1.02 -8.90 2.73
CA HIS A 40 0.92 -10.14 1.96
C HIS A 40 1.83 -11.27 2.46
N ASP A 41 2.68 -11.03 3.46
CA ASP A 41 3.58 -12.04 4.07
C ASP A 41 2.82 -13.13 4.85
N THR A 42 1.51 -12.93 5.09
CA THR A 42 0.67 -13.88 5.85
C THR A 42 -0.05 -14.90 4.95
N ASP A 43 0.12 -14.84 3.62
CA ASP A 43 -0.43 -15.84 2.68
C ASP A 43 0.54 -17.03 2.41
N ALA A 44 1.56 -17.21 3.25
CA ALA A 44 2.50 -18.33 3.19
C ALA A 44 2.09 -19.52 4.08
#